data_AF-I7KC08-F1
#
_entry.id   AF-I7KC08-F1
#
_cell.length_a   1.000
_cell.length_b   1.000
_cell.length_c   1.000
_cell.angle_alpha   90.00
_cell.angle_beta   90.00
_cell.angle_gamma   90.00
#
_symmetry.space_group_name_H-M   'P 1'
#
loop_
_entity.id
_entity.type
_entity.pdbx_description
1 polymer ?
#
loop_
_entity_poly.entity_id
_entity_poly.type
_entity_poly.pdbx_seq_one_letter_code
_entity_poly.pdbx_strand_id
1 'polypeptide(L)'
;MGGIKDSTYLDVKKALARRFSPQEGWQFAWFPTYGSVQPECMLSRRIAGRTERVIVSVKMAPAVPMDTVEELQDQCRTLVENDIRVDRAVLVVPTGANVSRVPEGIDVLEMGNWQVVDGRIAWSKNIERRAFMKEELEKRGLA
;
A
#
# COMPACT_ATOMS: atom_id res chain seq x y z
N MET A 1 -13.73 1.10 -19.03
CA MET A 1 -12.33 0.63 -19.17
C MET A 1 -11.50 1.17 -18.00
N GLY A 2 -11.39 0.41 -16.89
CA GLY A 2 -10.63 0.78 -15.68
C GLY A 2 -9.81 -0.38 -15.10
N GLY A 3 -9.33 -1.30 -15.94
CA GLY A 3 -9.04 -2.69 -15.53
C GLY A 3 -7.84 -2.93 -14.58
N ILE A 4 -6.89 -2.00 -14.44
CA ILE A 4 -5.62 -2.25 -13.72
C ILE A 4 -5.45 -1.34 -12.49
N LYS A 5 -5.89 -0.08 -12.58
CA LYS A 5 -5.86 0.83 -11.43
C LYS A 5 -6.87 0.40 -10.37
N ASP A 6 -8.12 0.11 -10.77
CA ASP A 6 -9.17 -0.32 -9.83
C ASP A 6 -8.83 -1.64 -9.12
N SER A 7 -8.22 -2.62 -9.81
CA SER A 7 -7.85 -3.90 -9.20
C SER A 7 -6.74 -3.77 -8.16
N THR A 8 -5.73 -2.94 -8.45
CA THR A 8 -4.65 -2.64 -7.50
C THR A 8 -5.20 -1.96 -6.24
N TYR A 9 -6.01 -0.90 -6.40
CA TYR A 9 -6.61 -0.21 -5.26
C TYR A 9 -7.57 -1.10 -4.46
N LEU A 10 -8.28 -2.03 -5.11
CA LEU A 10 -9.09 -3.03 -4.40
C LEU A 10 -8.23 -3.99 -3.56
N ASP A 11 -7.09 -4.44 -4.07
CA ASP A 11 -6.16 -5.27 -3.31
C ASP A 11 -5.53 -4.48 -2.15
N VAL A 12 -5.16 -3.21 -2.37
CA VAL A 12 -4.66 -2.32 -1.31
C VAL A 12 -5.74 -2.16 -0.23
N LYS A 13 -6.98 -1.86 -0.61
CA LYS A 13 -8.10 -1.73 0.32
C LYS A 13 -8.28 -3.00 1.16
N LYS A 14 -8.18 -4.18 0.55
CA LYS A 14 -8.27 -5.46 1.27
C LYS A 14 -7.10 -5.66 2.23
N ALA A 15 -5.88 -5.32 1.81
CA ALA A 15 -4.70 -5.43 2.65
C ALA A 15 -4.79 -4.49 3.87
N LEU A 16 -5.18 -3.24 3.64
CA LEU A 16 -5.42 -2.26 4.70
C LEU A 16 -6.57 -2.68 5.61
N ALA A 17 -7.69 -3.18 5.08
CA ALA A 17 -8.84 -3.60 5.88
C ALA A 17 -8.55 -4.80 6.80
N ARG A 18 -7.51 -5.59 6.52
CA ARG A 18 -7.04 -6.64 7.46
C ARG A 18 -6.35 -6.05 8.69
N ARG A 19 -5.70 -4.89 8.56
CA ARG A 19 -4.98 -4.21 9.63
C ARG A 19 -5.81 -3.13 10.33
N PHE A 20 -6.65 -2.45 9.56
CA PHE A 20 -7.52 -1.34 9.96
C PHE A 20 -8.96 -1.73 9.61
N SER A 21 -9.56 -2.56 10.46
CA SER A 21 -10.85 -3.17 10.13
C SER A 21 -11.99 -2.14 10.13
N PRO A 22 -12.81 -2.08 9.07
CA PRO A 22 -14.03 -1.29 9.07
C PRO A 22 -14.98 -1.67 10.22
N GLN A 23 -14.97 -2.93 10.67
CA GLN A 23 -15.78 -3.41 11.78
C GLN A 23 -15.37 -2.78 13.12
N GLU A 24 -14.10 -2.36 13.22
CA GLU A 24 -13.62 -1.63 14.37
C GLU A 24 -14.00 -0.14 14.29
N GLY A 25 -14.47 0.34 13.13
CA GLY A 25 -14.85 1.74 12.92
C GLY A 25 -13.84 2.54 12.10
N TRP A 26 -12.86 1.88 11.47
CA TRP A 26 -11.96 2.53 10.52
C TRP A 26 -12.70 2.91 9.21
N GLN A 27 -12.55 4.16 8.82
CA GLN A 27 -13.10 4.73 7.60
C GLN A 27 -11.97 5.01 6.60
N PHE A 28 -12.24 4.71 5.33
CA PHE A 28 -11.28 4.84 4.24
C PHE A 28 -11.68 6.01 3.35
N ALA A 29 -10.89 7.07 3.33
CA ALA A 29 -11.03 8.15 2.37
C ALA A 29 -9.91 8.02 1.32
N TRP A 30 -10.29 7.88 0.05
CA TRP A 30 -9.34 7.82 -1.07
C TRP A 30 -9.21 9.20 -1.69
N PHE A 31 -7.97 9.64 -1.90
CA PHE A 31 -7.64 10.97 -2.44
C PHE A 31 -8.36 12.15 -1.74
N PRO A 32 -8.48 12.18 -0.39
CA PRO A 32 -9.11 13.31 0.27
C PRO A 32 -8.26 14.57 0.08
N THR A 33 -8.92 15.72 -0.04
CA THR A 33 -8.23 17.00 -0.17
C THR A 33 -8.20 17.71 1.18
N TYR A 34 -7.00 18.04 1.64
CA TYR A 34 -6.74 18.79 2.87
C TYR A 34 -5.90 20.02 2.55
N GLY A 35 -6.57 21.12 2.20
CA GLY A 35 -5.88 22.33 1.73
C GLY A 35 -5.10 22.04 0.45
N SER A 36 -3.77 22.18 0.50
CA SER A 36 -2.85 21.87 -0.60
C SER A 36 -2.41 20.40 -0.65
N VAL A 37 -2.76 19.58 0.33
CA VAL A 37 -2.31 18.18 0.44
C VAL A 37 -3.41 17.23 0.00
N GLN A 38 -3.05 16.27 -0.86
CA GLN A 38 -3.94 15.19 -1.27
C GLN A 38 -3.23 13.84 -1.10
N PRO A 39 -3.31 13.21 0.08
CA PRO A 39 -2.76 11.87 0.24
C PRO A 39 -3.54 10.85 -0.57
N GLU A 40 -2.91 9.73 -0.94
CA GLU A 40 -3.58 8.68 -1.72
C GLU A 40 -4.72 8.02 -0.94
N CYS A 41 -4.50 7.74 0.34
CA CYS A 41 -5.55 7.32 1.24
C CYS A 41 -5.35 7.86 2.65
N MET A 42 -6.46 8.23 3.29
CA MET A 42 -6.51 8.60 4.70
C MET A 42 -7.45 7.64 5.42
N LEU A 43 -6.93 6.93 6.40
CA LEU A 43 -7.72 6.14 7.32
C LEU A 43 -8.04 6.98 8.54
N SER A 44 -9.28 6.91 9.01
CA SER A 44 -9.66 7.58 10.24
C SER A 44 -10.60 6.73 11.08
N ARG A 45 -10.45 6.82 12.39
CA ARG A 45 -11.34 6.16 13.35
C ARG A 45 -11.57 7.08 14.54
N ARG A 46 -12.79 7.08 15.07
CA ARG A 46 -13.10 7.81 16.30
C ARG A 46 -13.12 6.84 17.48
N ILE A 47 -12.24 7.02 18.44
CA ILE A 47 -12.19 6.22 19.68
C ILE A 47 -12.08 7.18 20.87
N ALA A 48 -12.91 6.96 21.90
CA ALA A 48 -12.83 7.70 23.17
C ALA A 48 -12.76 9.24 23.01
N GLY A 49 -13.55 9.79 22.08
CA GLY A 49 -13.60 11.23 21.81
C GLY A 49 -12.41 11.80 21.00
N ARG A 50 -11.44 10.97 20.62
CA ARG A 50 -10.32 11.35 19.74
C ARG A 50 -10.52 10.77 18.35
N THR A 51 -10.06 11.49 17.34
CA THR A 51 -9.99 11.00 15.96
C THR A 51 -8.56 10.57 15.69
N GLU A 52 -8.36 9.25 15.59
CA GLU A 52 -7.11 8.69 15.09
C GLU A 52 -7.08 8.80 13.57
N ARG A 53 -5.94 9.21 13.04
CA ARG A 53 -5.73 9.36 11.59
C ARG A 53 -4.45 8.67 11.16
N VAL A 54 -4.55 7.91 10.09
CA VAL A 54 -3.41 7.22 9.47
C VAL A 54 -3.36 7.61 8.00
N ILE A 55 -2.27 8.25 7.61
CA ILE A 55 -1.99 8.54 6.20
C ILE A 55 -1.39 7.31 5.54
N VAL A 56 -1.85 7.01 4.33
CA VAL A 56 -1.40 5.85 3.57
C VAL A 56 -0.92 6.31 2.21
N SER A 57 0.32 5.93 1.88
CA SER A 57 0.88 6.02 0.53
C SER A 57 1.10 4.60 -0.01
N VAL A 58 0.90 4.42 -1.30
CA VAL A 58 0.95 3.15 -2.02
C VAL A 58 2.07 3.25 -3.05
N LYS A 59 3.11 2.44 -2.87
CA LYS A 59 4.22 2.35 -3.82
C LYS A 59 4.31 0.96 -4.44
N MET A 60 3.75 0.83 -5.64
CA MET A 60 3.91 -0.35 -6.49
C MET A 60 5.24 -0.28 -7.24
N ALA A 61 6.37 -0.40 -6.53
CA ALA A 61 7.71 -0.46 -7.09
C ALA A 61 8.55 -1.58 -6.43
N PRO A 62 9.53 -2.18 -7.15
CA PRO A 62 10.47 -3.14 -6.58
C PRO A 62 11.34 -2.59 -5.44
N ALA A 63 11.51 -1.26 -5.40
CA ALA A 63 12.25 -0.56 -4.37
C ALA A 63 11.55 0.75 -4.06
N VAL A 64 11.53 1.13 -2.78
CA VAL A 64 11.01 2.43 -2.34
C VAL A 64 12.08 3.49 -2.60
N PRO A 65 11.84 4.47 -3.49
CA PRO A 65 12.75 5.57 -3.69
C PRO A 65 12.68 6.53 -2.48
N MET A 66 13.78 7.26 -2.22
CA MET A 66 13.84 8.23 -1.13
C MET A 66 12.77 9.33 -1.30
N ASP A 67 12.55 9.81 -2.54
CA ASP A 67 11.52 10.79 -2.85
C ASP A 67 10.13 10.41 -2.33
N THR A 68 9.75 9.14 -2.40
CA THR A 68 8.43 8.69 -1.90
C THR A 68 8.34 8.77 -0.37
N VAL A 69 9.44 8.51 0.33
CA VAL A 69 9.51 8.67 1.79
C VAL A 69 9.45 10.14 2.16
N GLU A 70 10.23 10.98 1.46
CA GLU A 70 10.27 12.43 1.68
C GLU A 70 8.90 13.07 1.41
N GLU A 71 8.23 12.67 0.33
CA GLU A 71 6.88 13.13 0.00
C GLU A 71 5.88 12.75 1.10
N LEU A 72 5.91 11.51 1.58
CA LEU A 72 5.01 11.07 2.67
C LEU A 72 5.28 11.85 3.96
N GLN A 73 6.54 12.11 4.30
CA GLN A 73 6.91 12.92 5.46
C GLN A 73 6.47 14.37 5.31
N ASP A 74 6.63 14.94 4.12
CA ASP A 74 6.20 16.31 3.82
C ASP A 74 4.67 16.46 3.91
N GLN A 75 3.93 15.48 3.39
CA GLN A 75 2.48 15.41 3.55
C GLN A 75 2.09 15.36 5.03
N CYS A 76 2.76 14.52 5.84
CA CYS A 76 2.50 14.46 7.29
C CYS A 76 2.73 15.82 7.97
N ARG A 77 3.86 16.47 7.66
CA ARG A 77 4.23 17.78 8.22
C ARG A 77 3.21 18.84 7.84
N THR A 78 2.87 18.94 6.56
CA THR A 78 1.90 19.92 6.06
C THR A 78 0.51 19.71 6.66
N LEU A 79 0.09 18.45 6.84
CA LEU A 79 -1.18 18.14 7.52
C LEU A 79 -1.17 18.63 8.97
N VAL A 80 -0.08 18.40 9.70
CA VAL A 80 0.07 18.89 11.08
C VAL A 80 0.06 20.42 11.14
N GLU A 81 0.70 21.11 10.19
CA GLU A 81 0.67 22.57 10.06
C GLU A 81 -0.75 23.11 9.81
N ASN A 82 -1.62 22.32 9.19
CA ASN A 82 -3.03 22.62 8.97
C ASN A 82 -3.93 22.16 10.15
N ASP A 83 -3.37 21.92 11.33
CA ASP A 83 -4.06 21.41 12.54
C ASP A 83 -4.69 20.00 12.36
N ILE A 84 -4.28 19.27 11.32
CA ILE A 84 -4.71 17.89 11.08
C ILE A 84 -3.68 16.97 11.71
N ARG A 85 -3.97 16.53 12.94
CA ARG A 85 -3.17 15.52 13.63
C ARG A 85 -3.17 14.21 12.84
N VAL A 86 -1.99 13.77 12.42
CA VAL A 86 -1.72 12.44 11.84
C VAL A 86 -1.02 11.60 12.91
N ASP A 87 -1.59 10.45 13.26
CA ASP A 87 -1.05 9.60 14.33
C ASP A 87 -0.04 8.59 13.79
N ARG A 88 -0.21 8.12 12.54
CA ARG A 88 0.72 7.18 11.88
C ARG A 88 0.80 7.41 10.38
N ALA A 89 1.92 7.03 9.79
CA ALA A 89 2.12 6.97 8.35
C ALA A 89 2.38 5.52 7.95
N VAL A 90 1.68 5.05 6.91
CA VAL A 90 1.82 3.69 6.38
C VAL A 90 2.22 3.76 4.91
N LEU A 91 3.26 3.02 4.55
CA LEU A 91 3.67 2.81 3.18
C LEU A 91 3.31 1.39 2.74
N VAL A 92 2.42 1.28 1.75
CA VAL A 92 2.01 0.00 1.17
C VAL A 92 2.93 -0.35 0.01
N VAL A 93 3.52 -1.54 0.05
CA VAL A 93 4.49 -2.01 -0.96
C VAL A 93 4.18 -3.45 -1.38
N PRO A 94 4.60 -3.89 -2.58
CA PRO A 94 4.54 -5.32 -2.92
C PRO A 94 5.49 -6.13 -2.02
N THR A 95 5.14 -7.39 -1.76
CA THR A 95 6.00 -8.30 -0.99
C THR A 95 7.35 -8.49 -1.66
N GLY A 96 8.43 -8.37 -0.89
CA GLY A 96 9.80 -8.46 -1.39
C GLY A 96 10.33 -7.16 -2.01
N ALA A 97 9.61 -6.04 -1.88
CA ALA A 97 10.15 -4.72 -2.22
C ALA A 97 11.29 -4.33 -1.28
N ASN A 98 12.29 -3.63 -1.80
CA ASN A 98 13.35 -3.05 -0.99
C ASN A 98 12.82 -1.83 -0.23
N VAL A 99 12.75 -1.95 1.10
CA VAL A 99 12.28 -0.91 2.03
C VAL A 99 13.38 -0.38 2.95
N SER A 100 14.65 -0.66 2.66
CA SER A 100 15.79 -0.24 3.49
C SER A 100 15.93 1.28 3.66
N ARG A 101 15.25 2.06 2.81
CA ARG A 101 15.22 3.53 2.87
C ARG A 101 14.06 4.09 3.71
N VAL A 102 13.16 3.24 4.20
CA VAL A 102 12.01 3.66 5.01
C VAL A 102 12.49 3.83 6.47
N PRO A 103 12.33 5.02 7.08
CA PRO A 103 12.76 5.28 8.44
C PRO A 103 11.82 4.62 9.47
N GLU A 104 12.31 4.43 10.70
CA GLU A 104 11.61 3.73 11.80
C GLU A 104 10.29 4.39 12.30
N GLY A 105 9.83 5.47 11.66
CA GLY A 105 8.55 6.12 11.97
C GLY A 105 7.44 5.87 10.93
N ILE A 106 7.72 5.15 9.85
CA ILE A 106 6.75 4.82 8.80
C ILE A 106 6.51 3.32 8.82
N ASP A 107 5.27 2.92 9.10
CA ASP A 107 4.86 1.53 9.07
C ASP A 107 4.86 1.01 7.62
N VAL A 108 5.56 -0.08 7.35
CA VAL A 108 5.53 -0.74 6.03
C VAL A 108 4.47 -1.83 6.04
N LEU A 109 3.59 -1.81 5.04
CA LEU A 109 2.59 -2.86 4.84
C LEU A 109 2.84 -3.56 3.51
N GLU A 110 3.23 -4.83 3.58
CA GLU A 110 3.46 -5.66 2.40
C GLU A 110 2.15 -6.26 1.86
N MET A 111 1.95 -6.16 0.55
CA MET A 111 0.80 -6.72 -0.15
C MET A 111 1.05 -8.17 -0.57
N GLY A 112 0.51 -9.14 0.18
CA GLY A 112 0.69 -10.57 -0.16
C GLY A 112 0.16 -11.02 -1.53
N ASN A 113 -0.69 -10.22 -2.20
CA ASN A 113 -1.18 -10.52 -3.55
C ASN A 113 -0.20 -10.10 -4.66
N TRP A 114 0.80 -9.27 -4.34
CA TRP A 114 1.74 -8.73 -5.30
C TRP A 114 3.17 -9.00 -4.82
N GLN A 115 3.98 -9.58 -5.68
CA GLN A 115 5.34 -9.96 -5.33
C GLN A 115 6.34 -9.38 -6.33
N VAL A 116 7.49 -8.98 -5.82
CA VAL A 116 8.65 -8.63 -6.64
C VAL A 116 9.41 -9.91 -6.99
N VAL A 117 9.50 -10.23 -8.28
CA VAL A 117 10.22 -11.38 -8.84
C VAL A 117 11.13 -10.89 -9.95
N ASP A 118 12.44 -11.16 -9.84
CA ASP A 118 13.46 -10.69 -10.80
C ASP A 118 13.37 -9.17 -11.10
N GLY A 119 13.13 -8.37 -10.06
CA GLY A 119 12.99 -6.91 -10.18
C GLY A 119 11.71 -6.44 -10.89
N ARG A 120 10.76 -7.35 -11.15
CA ARG A 120 9.44 -7.03 -11.74
C ARG A 120 8.33 -7.32 -10.75
N ILE A 121 7.29 -6.50 -10.77
CA ILE A 121 6.10 -6.72 -9.95
C ILE A 121 5.19 -7.68 -10.70
N ALA A 122 4.88 -8.80 -10.08
CA ALA A 122 3.95 -9.79 -10.60
C ALA A 122 2.85 -10.07 -9.57
N TRP A 123 1.66 -10.37 -10.09
CA TRP A 123 0.54 -10.77 -9.25
C TRP A 123 0.75 -12.23 -8.83
N SER A 124 0.66 -12.54 -7.54
CA SER A 124 0.99 -13.86 -6.97
C SER A 124 0.22 -14.98 -7.67
N LYS A 125 -1.07 -14.77 -7.98
CA LYS A 125 -1.90 -15.74 -8.72
C LYS A 125 -1.40 -16.03 -10.15
N ASN A 126 -0.78 -15.05 -10.80
CA ASN A 126 -0.18 -15.24 -12.13
C ASN A 126 1.16 -15.96 -12.05
N ILE A 127 1.91 -15.78 -10.95
CA ILE A 127 3.15 -16.54 -10.70
C ILE A 127 2.79 -18.01 -10.51
N GLU A 128 1.81 -18.33 -9.65
CA GLU A 128 1.34 -19.69 -9.43
C GLU A 128 0.83 -20.35 -10.72
N ARG A 129 0.03 -19.64 -11.53
CA ARG A 129 -0.43 -20.14 -12.83
C ARG A 129 0.71 -20.40 -13.82
N ARG A 130 1.72 -19.51 -13.88
CA ARG A 130 2.88 -19.70 -14.76
C ARG A 130 3.76 -20.85 -14.30
N ALA A 131 4.01 -20.97 -12.99
CA ALA A 131 4.77 -22.07 -12.41
C ALA A 131 4.04 -23.41 -12.66
N PHE A 132 2.73 -23.45 -12.44
CA PHE A 132 1.90 -24.62 -12.73
C PHE A 132 1.90 -25.01 -14.21
N MET A 133 1.74 -24.05 -15.12
CA MET A 133 1.82 -24.29 -16.56
C MET A 133 3.21 -24.76 -17.01
N LYS A 134 4.28 -24.21 -16.41
CA LYS A 134 5.65 -24.62 -16.71
C LYS A 134 5.92 -26.05 -16.22
N GLU A 135 5.47 -26.39 -15.01
CA GLU A 135 5.55 -27.76 -14.47
C GLU A 135 4.76 -28.76 -15.33
N GLU A 136 3.57 -28.40 -15.80
CA GLU A 136 2.79 -29.25 -16.72
C GLU A 136 3.47 -29.45 -18.09
N LEU A 137 4.15 -28.42 -18.62
CA LEU A 137 4.90 -28.53 -19.88
C LEU A 137 6.19 -29.35 -19.71
N GLU A 138 6.90 -29.17 -18.60
CA GLU A 138 8.08 -29.96 -18.24
C GLU A 138 7.71 -31.44 -18.01
N LYS A 139 6.58 -31.73 -17.35
CA LYS A 139 6.04 -33.09 -17.19
C LYS A 139 5.63 -33.74 -18.52
N ARG A 140 5.25 -32.95 -19.52
CA ARG A 140 4.87 -33.44 -20.86
C ARG A 140 6.07 -33.57 -21.81
N GLY A 141 7.29 -33.22 -21.38
CA GLY A 141 8.52 -33.40 -22.16
C GLY A 141 8.59 -32.54 -23.43
N LEU A 142 7.86 -31.42 -23.49
CA LEU A 142 7.79 -30.52 -24.64
C LEU A 142 8.60 -29.24 -24.38
N ALA A 143 9.85 -29.40 -23.95
CA ALA A 143 10.82 -28.31 -23.76
C ALA A 143 11.75 -28.16 -24.97
#